data_AF-A0A3C0NQ60-F1
#
_entry.id   AF-A0A3C0NQ60-F1
#
_cell.length_a   1.000
_cell.length_b   1.000
_cell.length_c   1.000
_cell.angle_alpha   90.00
_cell.angle_beta   90.00
_cell.angle_gamma   90.00
#
_symmetry.space_group_name_H-M   'P 1'
#
loop_
_entity.id
_entity.type
_entity.pdbx_description
1 polymer ?
#
loop_
_entity_poly.entity_id
_entity_poly.type
_entity_poly.pdbx_seq_one_letter_code
_entity_poly.pdbx_strand_id
1 'polypeptide(L)' 'LVVAMLGEEGSLCFDGERFHSFGIVPCEKLVDTMGAGDSYIAGFLFGLVEGLPLEDCMAKGAANATVTLGYFGGW' A
#
# COMPACT_ATOMS: atom_id res chain seq x y z
N LEU A 1 12.26 10.43 -0.16
CA LEU A 1 11.21 9.42 0.08
C LEU A 1 11.15 8.45 -1.09
N VAL A 2 11.33 7.16 -0.82
CA VAL A 2 11.20 6.06 -1.80
C VAL A 2 10.36 4.97 -1.16
N VAL A 3 9.37 4.41 -1.87
CA VAL A 3 8.58 3.27 -1.38
C VAL A 3 8.66 2.13 -2.38
N ALA A 4 8.87 0.92 -1.88
CA ALA A 4 8.89 -0.32 -2.64
C ALA A 4 7.80 -1.25 -2.10
N MET A 5 6.96 -1.76 -3.00
CA MET A 5 5.98 -2.79 -2.67
C MET A 5 6.58 -4.16 -2.96
N LEU A 6 6.47 -5.07 -1.99
CA LEU A 6 7.11 -6.37 -1.98
C LEU A 6 6.08 -7.51 -2.08
N GLY A 7 4.90 -7.22 -2.66
CA GLY A 7 3.80 -8.17 -2.77
C GLY A 7 3.33 -8.68 -1.41
N GLU A 8 3.39 -9.99 -1.20
CA GLU A 8 2.98 -10.63 0.05
C GLU A 8 3.92 -10.35 1.24
N GLU A 9 5.11 -9.78 1.00
CA GLU A 9 6.00 -9.32 2.08
C GLU A 9 5.67 -7.90 2.56
N GLY A 10 4.62 -7.27 1.99
CA GLY A 10 4.18 -5.94 2.35
C GLY A 10 4.94 -4.84 1.60
N SER A 11 5.51 -3.90 2.33
CA SER A 11 6.17 -2.72 1.75
C SER A 11 7.31 -2.19 2.61
N LEU A 12 8.27 -1.55 1.94
CA LEU A 12 9.43 -0.93 2.53
C LEU A 12 9.54 0.52 2.04
N CYS A 13 9.62 1.48 2.96
CA CYS A 13 9.78 2.88 2.65
C CYS A 13 11.07 3.44 3.26
N PHE A 14 11.80 4.25 2.50
CA PHE A 14 12.99 4.96 2.95
C PHE A 14 12.73 6.47 2.95
N ASP A 15 12.81 7.09 4.12
CA ASP A 15 12.54 8.51 4.31
C ASP A 15 13.75 9.40 3.94
N GLY A 16 14.95 8.83 3.89
CA GLY A 16 16.22 9.53 3.69
C GLY A 16 17.24 9.23 4.80
N GLU A 17 16.77 8.73 5.95
CA GLU A 17 17.59 8.40 7.12
C GLU A 17 17.39 6.95 7.56
N ARG A 18 16.15 6.45 7.54
CA ARG A 18 15.79 5.12 8.03
C ARG A 18 14.78 4.42 7.14
N PHE A 19 14.73 3.11 7.31
CA PHE A 19 13.75 2.25 6.67
C PHE A 19 12.53 2.05 7.57
N HIS A 20 11.35 2.13 6.96
CA HIS A 20 10.06 1.85 7.54
C HIS A 20 9.49 0.63 6.82
N SER A 21 9.08 -0.38 7.57
CA SER A 21 8.42 -1.57 7.00
C SER A 21 6.97 -1.60 7.45
N PHE A 22 6.10 -2.02 6.55
CA PHE A 22 4.71 -2.32 6.85
C PHE A 22 4.36 -3.65 6.21
N GLY A 23 3.73 -4.53 6.97
CA GLY A 23 3.33 -5.86 6.50
C GLY A 23 2.16 -5.80 5.51
N ILE A 24 1.43 -6.90 5.40
CA ILE A 24 0.23 -6.97 4.56
C ILE A 24 -1.03 -6.65 5.36
N VAL A 25 -2.04 -6.15 4.66
CA VAL A 25 -3.43 -6.27 5.09
C VAL A 25 -3.99 -7.52 4.41
N PRO A 26 -4.52 -8.50 5.17
CA PRO A 26 -4.96 -9.76 4.60
C PRO A 26 -6.21 -9.55 3.72
N CYS A 27 -6.17 -10.11 2.50
CA CYS A 27 -7.33 -10.19 1.63
C CYS A 27 -8.04 -11.53 1.85
N GLU A 28 -9.29 -11.51 2.34
CA GLU A 28 -10.06 -12.74 2.60
C GLU A 28 -10.32 -13.55 1.32
N LYS A 29 -10.47 -12.88 0.19
CA LYS A 29 -10.73 -13.49 -1.11
C LYS A 29 -9.98 -12.73 -2.21
N LEU A 30 -8.83 -13.27 -2.59
CA LEU A 30 -8.08 -12.79 -3.75
C LEU A 30 -8.82 -13.15 -5.05
N VAL A 31 -9.13 -12.14 -5.87
CA VAL A 31 -9.81 -12.28 -7.16
C VAL A 31 -8.88 -11.91 -8.31
N ASP A 32 -8.24 -10.75 -8.25
CA ASP A 32 -7.34 -10.22 -9.28
C ASP A 32 -6.27 -9.36 -8.62
N THR A 33 -5.02 -9.42 -9.09
CA THR A 33 -3.92 -8.58 -8.58
C THR A 33 -3.72 -7.31 -9.40
N MET A 34 -4.38 -7.20 -10.55
CA MET A 34 -4.28 -6.03 -11.43
C MET A 34 -4.72 -4.76 -10.70
N GLY A 35 -3.89 -3.72 -10.75
CA GLY A 35 -4.18 -2.43 -10.10
C GLY A 35 -3.88 -2.35 -8.59
N ALA A 36 -3.52 -3.46 -7.92
CA ALA A 36 -3.19 -3.43 -6.49
C ALA A 36 -2.05 -2.43 -6.18
N GLY A 37 -1.06 -2.33 -7.07
CA GLY A 37 0.04 -1.39 -6.91
C GLY A 37 -0.37 0.08 -7.07
N ASP A 38 -1.20 0.36 -8.06
CA ASP A 38 -1.74 1.71 -8.29
C ASP A 38 -2.63 2.15 -7.12
N SER A 39 -3.48 1.26 -6.63
CA SER A 39 -4.31 1.49 -5.44
C SER A 39 -3.48 1.71 -4.18
N TYR A 40 -2.37 0.98 -4.01
CA TYR A 40 -1.43 1.22 -2.92
C TYR A 40 -0.86 2.64 -3.00
N ILE A 41 -0.33 3.03 -4.16
CA ILE A 41 0.26 4.35 -4.38
C ILE A 41 -0.78 5.45 -4.14
N ALA A 42 -2.00 5.28 -4.64
CA ALA A 42 -3.09 6.23 -4.42
C ALA A 42 -3.41 6.42 -2.93
N GLY A 43 -3.54 5.32 -2.17
CA GLY A 43 -3.79 5.36 -0.73
C GLY A 43 -2.63 5.98 0.06
N PHE A 44 -1.40 5.64 -0.30
CA PHE A 44 -0.18 6.18 0.31
C PHE A 44 -0.04 7.70 0.07
N LEU A 45 -0.20 8.15 -1.18
CA LEU A 45 -0.12 9.57 -1.54
C LEU A 45 -1.25 10.37 -0.88
N PHE A 46 -2.44 9.80 -0.77
CA PHE A 46 -3.54 10.46 -0.07
C PHE A 46 -3.20 10.67 1.41
N GLY A 47 -2.63 9.67 2.08
CA GLY A 47 -2.16 9.82 3.46
C GLY A 47 -1.09 10.91 3.62
N LEU A 48 -0.16 11.03 2.67
CA LEU A 48 0.84 12.09 2.67
C LEU A 48 0.20 13.48 2.54
N VAL A 49 -0.81 13.63 1.66
CA VAL A 49 -1.54 14.89 1.49
C VAL A 49 -2.33 15.26 2.74
N GLU A 50 -2.85 14.28 3.47
CA GLU A 50 -3.51 14.47 4.78
C GLU A 50 -2.53 14.81 5.91
N GLY A 51 -1.21 14.73 5.67
CA GLY A 51 -0.20 14.97 6.69
C GLY A 51 -0.07 13.84 7.71
N LEU A 52 -0.46 12.62 7.33
CA LEU A 52 -0.33 11.45 8.19
C LEU A 52 1.15 11.06 8.41
N PRO A 53 1.48 10.42 9.54
CA PRO A 53 2.75 9.73 9.71
C PRO A 53 3.01 8.71 8.58
N LEU A 54 4.29 8.43 8.31
CA LEU A 54 4.67 7.58 7.18
C LEU A 54 4.12 6.15 7.31
N GLU A 55 4.12 5.60 8.52
CA GLU A 55 3.57 4.29 8.84
C GLU A 55 2.06 4.22 8.53
N ASP A 56 1.33 5.29 8.84
CA ASP A 56 -0.11 5.39 8.56
C ASP A 56 -0.38 5.54 7.07
N CYS A 57 0.51 6.22 6.33
CA CYS A 57 0.45 6.27 4.86
C CYS A 57 0.64 4.87 4.26
N MET A 58 1.59 4.09 4.77
CA MET A 58 1.82 2.70 4.32
C MET A 58 0.61 1.81 4.64
N ALA A 59 0.04 1.94 5.85
CA ALA A 59 -1.17 1.24 6.25
C ALA A 59 -2.36 1.57 5.34
N LYS A 60 -2.54 2.84 5.00
CA LYS A 60 -3.61 3.31 4.11
C LYS A 60 -3.44 2.80 2.68
N GLY A 61 -2.22 2.81 2.16
CA GLY A 61 -1.88 2.18 0.87
C GLY A 61 -2.20 0.68 0.86
N ALA A 62 -1.76 -0.06 1.87
CA ALA A 62 -2.01 -1.49 1.98
C ALA A 62 -3.52 -1.82 2.08
N ALA A 63 -4.27 -1.05 2.87
CA ALA A 63 -5.72 -1.21 2.97
C ALA A 63 -6.41 -0.97 1.62
N ASN A 64 -6.02 0.08 0.90
CA ASN A 64 -6.61 0.41 -0.40
C ASN A 64 -6.29 -0.65 -1.46
N ALA A 65 -5.04 -1.12 -1.51
CA ALA A 65 -4.65 -2.23 -2.37
C ALA A 65 -5.46 -3.50 -2.09
N THR A 66 -5.70 -3.82 -0.81
CA THR A 66 -6.46 -5.01 -0.40
C THR A 66 -7.90 -4.98 -0.89
N VAL A 67 -8.52 -3.80 -0.97
CA VAL A 67 -9.86 -3.65 -1.56
C VAL A 67 -9.83 -4.01 -3.04
N THR A 68 -8.85 -3.51 -3.79
CA THR A 68 -8.68 -3.82 -5.23
C THR A 68 -8.45 -5.29 -5.49
N LEU A 69 -7.73 -5.99 -4.60
CA LEU A 69 -7.53 -7.44 -4.72
C LEU A 69 -8.85 -8.25 -4.70
N GLY A 70 -9.92 -7.68 -4.15
CA GLY A 70 -11.19 -8.37 -3.91
C GLY A 70 -12.15 -8.42 -5.09
N TYR A 71 -11.83 -7.79 -6.23
CA TYR A 71 -12.69 -7.77 -7.42
C TYR A 71 -11.87 -7.83 -8.70
N PHE A 72 -12.54 -8.03 -9.84
CA PHE A 72 -11.88 -8.14 -11.14
C PHE A 72 -11.64 -6.75 -11.74
N GLY A 73 -10.42 -6.47 -12.21
CA GLY A 73 -10.04 -5.16 -12.73
C GLY A 73 -9.21 -4.31 -11.75
N GLY A 74 -8.66 -3.20 -12.24
CA GLY A 74 -7.74 -2.33 -11.48
C GLY A 74 -8.28 -0.94 -11.14
N TRP A 75 -9.59 -0.78 -10.94
CA TRP A 75 -10.25 0.51 -10.69
C TRP A 75 -11.08 0.50 -9.42
#